data_AF-A0A951UMV9-F1
#
_entry.id   AF-A0A951UMV9-F1
#
_cell.length_a   1.000
_cell.length_b   1.000
_cell.length_c   1.000
_cell.angle_alpha   90.00
_cell.angle_beta   90.00
_cell.angle_gamma   90.00
#
_symmetry.space_group_name_H-M   'P 1'
#
loop_
_entity.id
_entity.type
_entity.pdbx_description
1 polymer ?
#
loop_
_entity_poly.entity_id
_entity_poly.type
_entity_poly.pdbx_seq_one_letter_code
_entity_poly.pdbx_strand_id
1 'polypeptide(L)'
;MTESNCDRSAVANKPADEALRAIAYSMDALIPGLYLWCGSMHIRLGGSLPETSYPGTLHSSVGIALVLPGYRIYSTYQGSYDP
;
A
#
# COMPACT_ATOMS: atom_id res chain seq x y z
N MET A 1 35.87 -15.06 -4.10
CA MET A 1 34.87 -15.66 -3.21
C MET A 1 35.04 -14.93 -1.90
N THR A 2 34.18 -14.00 -1.49
CA THR A 2 32.71 -13.92 -1.53
C THR A 2 32.41 -12.40 -1.34
N GLU A 3 31.39 -11.76 -1.93
CA GLU A 3 30.09 -11.54 -1.28
C GLU A 3 29.25 -10.51 -2.07
N SER A 4 27.94 -10.77 -2.05
CA SER A 4 26.85 -9.79 -2.06
C SER A 4 26.48 -9.13 -3.38
N ASN A 5 25.70 -9.89 -4.16
CA ASN A 5 24.69 -9.41 -5.10
C ASN A 5 23.69 -8.52 -4.35
N CYS A 6 23.97 -7.22 -4.23
CA CYS A 6 23.00 -6.23 -3.81
C CYS A 6 22.05 -6.01 -4.99
N ASP A 7 21.01 -6.83 -5.02
CA ASP A 7 19.84 -6.70 -5.87
C ASP A 7 19.17 -5.35 -5.56
N ARG A 8 19.70 -4.26 -6.13
CA ARG A 8 18.96 -3.01 -6.28
C ARG A 8 17.97 -3.20 -7.42
N SER A 9 16.99 -4.05 -7.21
CA SER A 9 15.76 -3.99 -7.97
C SER A 9 15.04 -2.71 -7.55
N ALA A 10 15.42 -1.59 -8.16
CA ALA A 10 14.51 -0.47 -8.35
C ALA A 10 13.37 -1.01 -9.23
N VAL A 11 12.40 -1.65 -8.58
CA VAL A 11 11.32 -2.38 -9.23
C VAL A 11 10.56 -1.39 -10.10
N ALA A 12 10.56 -1.66 -11.40
CA ALA A 12 9.88 -0.89 -12.43
C ALA A 12 8.44 -0.63 -12.01
N ASN A 13 8.13 0.64 -11.79
CA ASN A 13 6.85 1.15 -11.31
C ASN A 13 5.72 0.73 -12.29
N LYS A 14 5.00 -0.35 -11.98
CA LYS A 14 3.75 -0.67 -12.68
C LYS A 14 2.65 0.19 -12.07
N PRO A 15 1.67 0.67 -12.85
CA PRO A 15 0.57 1.48 -12.32
C PRO A 15 -0.24 0.76 -11.22
N ALA A 16 -0.23 -0.58 -11.20
CA ALA A 16 -0.83 -1.38 -10.13
C ALA A 16 -0.07 -1.26 -8.80
N ASP A 17 1.26 -1.20 -8.84
CA ASP A 17 2.09 -1.06 -7.63
C ASP A 17 1.91 0.33 -7.01
N GLU A 18 1.70 1.36 -7.83
CA GLU A 18 1.46 2.72 -7.35
C GLU A 18 0.10 2.88 -6.66
N ALA A 19 -0.94 2.19 -7.14
CA ALA A 19 -2.25 2.15 -6.48
C ALA A 19 -2.16 1.44 -5.11
N LEU A 20 -1.49 0.29 -5.05
CA LEU A 20 -1.27 -0.44 -3.79
C LEU A 20 -0.42 0.37 -2.80
N ARG A 21 0.63 1.06 -3.30
CA ARG A 21 1.45 1.98 -2.49
C ARG A 21 0.65 3.14 -1.93
N ALA A 22 -0.25 3.72 -2.73
CA ALA A 22 -1.11 4.80 -2.29
C ALA A 22 -2.11 4.36 -1.21
N ILE A 23 -2.61 3.13 -1.30
CA ILE A 23 -3.47 2.53 -0.28
C ILE A 23 -2.66 2.30 1.00
N ALA A 24 -1.48 1.69 0.93
CA ALA A 24 -0.60 1.49 2.08
C ALA A 24 -0.28 2.81 2.79
N TYR A 25 0.16 3.83 2.04
CA TYR A 25 0.43 5.16 2.57
C TYR A 25 -0.81 5.80 3.22
N SER A 26 -1.98 5.71 2.58
CA SER A 26 -3.19 6.33 3.12
C SER A 26 -3.72 5.62 4.37
N MET A 27 -3.48 4.30 4.49
CA MET A 27 -3.78 3.54 5.70
C MET A 27 -2.85 3.92 6.85
N ASP A 28 -1.55 4.07 6.57
CA ASP A 28 -0.52 4.45 7.55
C ASP A 28 -0.72 5.89 8.05
N ALA A 29 -0.99 6.81 7.12
CA ALA A 29 -1.34 8.19 7.43
C ALA A 29 -2.76 8.38 7.98
N LEU A 30 -3.52 7.31 8.21
CA LEU A 30 -4.88 7.33 8.77
C LEU A 30 -5.82 8.29 8.01
N ILE A 31 -5.64 8.39 6.70
CA ILE A 31 -6.41 9.31 5.86
C ILE A 31 -7.78 8.69 5.60
N PRO A 32 -8.88 9.38 5.97
CA PRO A 32 -10.22 8.85 5.78
C PRO A 32 -10.51 8.58 4.31
N GLY A 33 -11.02 7.38 4.04
CA GLY A 33 -11.24 6.87 2.70
C GLY A 33 -11.61 5.40 2.69
N LEU A 34 -12.19 4.96 1.58
CA LEU A 34 -12.43 3.55 1.28
C LEU A 34 -11.41 3.09 0.25
N TYR A 35 -10.64 2.08 0.63
CA TYR A 35 -9.59 1.48 -0.17
C TYR A 35 -9.93 0.01 -0.39
N LEU A 36 -9.97 -0.43 -1.62
CA LEU A 36 -10.24 -1.82 -1.99
C LEU A 36 -9.26 -2.22 -3.08
N TRP A 37 -8.60 -3.35 -2.88
CA TRP A 37 -7.67 -3.91 -3.84
C TRP A 37 -7.98 -5.39 -4.00
N CYS A 38 -8.07 -5.84 -5.24
CA CYS A 38 -8.37 -7.22 -5.58
C CYS A 38 -7.72 -7.53 -6.92
N GLY A 39 -6.51 -8.09 -6.87
CA GLY A 39 -5.69 -8.39 -8.04
C GLY A 39 -5.38 -7.14 -8.86
N SER A 40 -5.98 -7.03 -10.05
CA SER A 40 -5.85 -5.88 -10.95
C SER A 40 -6.87 -4.76 -10.68
N MET A 41 -7.90 -5.02 -9.87
CA MET A 41 -8.95 -4.05 -9.56
C MET A 41 -8.60 -3.28 -8.29
N HIS A 42 -8.42 -1.98 -8.43
CA HIS A 42 -8.12 -1.07 -7.33
C HIS A 42 -9.19 0.01 -7.30
N ILE A 43 -9.92 0.10 -6.19
CA ILE A 43 -10.92 1.14 -5.94
C ILE A 43 -10.42 1.97 -4.76
N ARG A 44 -10.23 3.25 -5.01
CA ARG A 44 -9.87 4.22 -3.98
C ARG A 44 -10.88 5.37 -3.99
N LEU A 45 -11.58 5.54 -2.88
CA LEU A 45 -12.48 6.67 -2.63
C LEU A 45 -11.89 7.50 -1.49
N GLY A 46 -11.31 8.65 -1.83
CA GLY A 46 -10.57 9.49 -0.89
C GLY A 46 -9.07 9.16 -0.86
N GLY A 47 -8.44 9.40 0.29
CA GLY A 47 -7.00 9.21 0.48
C GLY A 47 -6.13 10.31 -0.10
N SER A 48 -4.82 10.09 -0.03
CA SER A 48 -3.81 11.00 -0.58
C SER A 48 -2.94 10.29 -1.61
N LEU A 49 -2.27 11.11 -2.43
CA LEU A 49 -1.16 10.63 -3.23
C LEU A 49 -0.02 10.20 -2.28
N PRO A 50 0.63 9.05 -2.53
CA PRO A 50 1.76 8.61 -1.74
C PRO A 50 2.95 9.53 -2.01
N GLU A 51 3.75 9.81 -0.97
CA GLU A 51 5.04 10.46 -1.19
C GLU A 51 5.94 9.60 -2.08
N THR A 52 6.78 10.26 -2.89
CA THR A 52 7.72 9.60 -3.79
C THR A 52 8.73 8.73 -3.06
N SER A 53 8.99 9.01 -1.78
CA SER A 53 9.98 8.33 -0.96
C SER A 53 9.41 7.18 -0.11
N TYR A 54 8.11 6.87 -0.20
CA TYR A 54 7.52 5.82 0.63
C TYR A 54 7.85 4.42 0.08
N PRO A 55 8.57 3.58 0.84
CA PRO A 55 8.96 2.24 0.39
C PRO A 55 7.86 1.18 0.60
N GLY A 56 6.84 1.48 1.41
CA GLY A 56 5.83 0.51 1.82
C GLY A 56 4.88 0.14 0.67
N THR A 57 4.90 -1.13 0.28
CA THR A 57 3.95 -1.71 -0.68
C THR A 57 3.11 -2.80 -0.01
N LEU A 58 1.87 -2.86 -0.44
CA LEU A 58 0.89 -3.77 0.12
C LEU A 58 1.07 -5.15 -0.51
N HIS A 59 1.58 -6.11 0.27
CA HIS A 59 1.92 -7.47 -0.19
C HIS A 59 0.74 -8.46 -0.12
N SER A 60 -0.52 -7.98 -0.17
CA SER A 60 -1.69 -8.85 -0.31
C SER A 60 -2.36 -8.67 -1.67
N SER A 61 -2.73 -9.79 -2.26
CA SER A 61 -3.47 -9.85 -3.52
C SER A 61 -4.91 -9.34 -3.40
N VAL A 62 -5.51 -9.35 -2.20
CA VAL A 62 -6.89 -8.88 -1.98
C VAL A 62 -7.07 -8.28 -0.58
N GLY A 63 -7.84 -7.22 -0.49
CA GLY A 63 -8.21 -6.59 0.77
C GLY A 63 -9.13 -5.39 0.59
N ILE A 64 -9.79 -5.03 1.68
CA ILE A 64 -10.54 -3.80 1.84
C ILE A 64 -10.10 -3.13 3.14
N ALA A 65 -9.90 -1.83 3.09
CA ALA A 65 -9.66 -0.97 4.22
C ALA A 65 -10.58 0.24 4.17
N LEU A 66 -11.28 0.48 5.26
CA LEU A 66 -12.11 1.65 5.45
C LEU A 66 -11.50 2.45 6.60
N VAL A 67 -11.10 3.68 6.30
CA VAL A 67 -10.64 4.63 7.28
C VAL A 67 -11.74 5.65 7.48
N LEU A 68 -12.28 5.70 8.70
CA LEU A 68 -13.30 6.67 9.09
C LEU A 68 -12.65 7.85 9.83
N PRO A 69 -13.20 9.06 9.71
CA PRO A 69 -12.79 10.19 10.54
C PRO A 69 -12.92 9.83 12.03
N GLY A 70 -11.92 10.21 12.82
CA GLY A 70 -11.82 9.80 14.24
C GLY A 70 -10.99 8.54 14.48
N TYR A 71 -9.98 8.25 13.65
CA TYR A 71 -8.97 7.20 13.84
C TYR A 71 -9.51 5.75 13.84
N ARG A 72 -10.67 5.50 13.26
CA ARG A 72 -11.22 4.14 13.15
C ARG A 72 -10.86 3.53 11.81
N ILE A 73 -9.92 2.59 11.80
CA ILE A 73 -9.59 1.77 10.62
C ILE A 73 -10.26 0.41 10.75
N TYR A 74 -11.01 0.02 9.73
CA TYR A 74 -11.50 -1.33 9.54
C TYR A 74 -10.81 -1.92 8.31
N SER A 75 -9.88 -2.83 8.55
CA SER A 75 -9.08 -3.48 7.53
C SER A 75 -9.34 -4.98 7.56
N THR A 76 -9.55 -5.57 6.40
CA THR A 76 -9.52 -7.04 6.21
C THR A 76 -8.11 -7.53 5.88
N TYR A 77 -7.17 -6.62 5.68
CA TYR A 77 -5.76 -6.93 5.50
C TYR A 77 -5.15 -7.33 6.85
N GLN A 78 -4.69 -8.58 6.91
CA GLN A 78 -3.98 -9.16 8.06
C GLN A 78 -2.48 -9.29 7.82
N GLY A 79 -1.94 -8.65 6.77
CA GLY A 79 -0.52 -8.70 6.48
C GLY A 79 0.26 -7.85 7.48
N SER A 80 1.30 -8.43 8.08
CA SER A 80 2.31 -7.68 8.82
C SER A 80 2.89 -6.61 7.90
N TYR A 81 2.83 -5.34 8.33
CA TYR A 81 3.61 -4.29 7.70
C TYR A 81 5.09 -4.62 7.95
N ASP A 82 5.86 -4.86 6.89
CA ASP A 82 7.30 -4.93 7.00
C ASP A 82 7.83 -3.51 7.29
N PRO A 83 8.65 -3.33 8.36
CA PRO A 83 9.18 -2.04 8.78
C PRO A 83 10.18 -1.43 7.81
#